data_AF-A0A972ZQL9-F1
#
_entry.id   AF-A0A972ZQL9-F1
#
_cell.length_a   1.000
_cell.length_b   1.000
_cell.length_c   1.000
_cell.angle_alpha   90.00
_cell.angle_beta   90.00
_cell.angle_gamma   90.00
#
_symmetry.space_group_name_H-M   'P 1'
#
loop_
_entity.id
_entity.type
_entity.pdbx_description
1 polymer ?
#
loop_
_entity_poly.entity_id
_entity_poly.type
_entity_poly.pdbx_seq_one_letter_code
_entity_poly.pdbx_strand_id
1 'polypeptide(L)'
;MTTKFVEVTLSHKYRETAADGSIAGGPMYYMKNRIVKYSFSPSTFVRLNKNRIPAHIIDKLRILDDEKIWGKDNVIQAIKKHIGEEDTQKYGDTILKSIRKPINLKWMAAIFAIATILSSFGTGSLPQINSISNSLFETFGLNHILTGAVLAVLLGAVIIGGIKRIAKVTSRLVPLMAIVYFIGAIAVIGFNYENIIPSIMAIVGDVFTGSAAVGGFLGGSIAFAFNRGVNRGLFSNEAGQGSAPIAHAAARAHEPVSEGLVALLEPFIDTIIICTLTGLVLLSSGVWNEKLDNQFQDTDLIVFAETYDDKIVEGQTALFEYLSGDNELPLLTGSLNVNNGVIQNQPTI
;
A
#
# COMPACT_ATOMS: atom_id res chain seq x y z
N MET A 1 -2.27 9.07 2.49
CA MET A 1 -1.95 9.85 3.72
C MET A 1 -2.84 9.46 4.90
N THR A 2 -4.14 9.78 4.89
CA THR A 2 -5.06 9.49 6.01
C THR A 2 -5.05 8.02 6.43
N THR A 3 -5.05 7.08 5.48
CA THR A 3 -4.96 5.64 5.74
C THR A 3 -3.75 5.29 6.59
N LYS A 4 -2.54 5.73 6.20
CA LYS A 4 -1.31 5.48 6.96
C LYS A 4 -1.35 6.10 8.36
N PHE A 5 -1.84 7.34 8.48
CA PHE A 5 -1.98 7.98 9.78
C PHE A 5 -2.80 7.12 10.74
N VAL A 6 -3.95 6.59 10.28
CA VAL A 6 -4.81 5.73 11.09
C VAL A 6 -4.11 4.42 11.42
N GLU A 7 -3.54 3.74 10.42
CA GLU A 7 -2.83 2.46 10.59
C GLU A 7 -1.72 2.55 11.64
N VAL A 8 -0.87 3.57 11.53
CA VAL A 8 0.27 3.79 12.42
C VAL A 8 -0.19 4.18 13.82
N THR A 9 -1.17 5.07 13.94
CA THR A 9 -1.76 5.44 15.22
C THR A 9 -2.31 4.22 15.95
N LEU A 10 -3.05 3.35 15.25
CA LEU A 10 -3.61 2.14 15.84
C LEU A 10 -2.52 1.14 16.22
N SER A 11 -1.52 0.96 15.36
CA SER A 11 -0.39 0.08 15.62
C SER A 11 0.36 0.49 16.88
N HIS A 12 0.68 1.77 17.03
CA HIS A 12 1.39 2.28 18.19
C HIS A 12 0.55 2.15 19.48
N LYS A 13 -0.75 2.44 19.39
CA LYS A 13 -1.70 2.30 20.52
C LYS A 13 -1.86 0.86 21.00
N TYR A 14 -1.69 -0.12 20.13
CA TYR A 14 -2.03 -1.53 20.39
C TYR A 14 -0.86 -2.50 20.27
N ARG A 15 0.36 -1.98 20.18
CA ARG A 15 1.60 -2.76 20.22
C ARG A 15 1.76 -3.51 21.54
N GLU A 16 2.44 -4.64 21.47
CA GLU A 16 2.85 -5.45 22.60
C GLU A 16 4.34 -5.26 22.84
N THR A 17 4.75 -5.27 24.11
CA THR A 17 6.16 -5.31 24.51
C THR A 17 6.47 -6.73 24.96
N ALA A 18 7.43 -7.36 24.31
CA ALA A 18 7.90 -8.69 24.68
C ALA A 18 8.79 -8.64 25.93
N ALA A 19 9.06 -9.80 26.52
CA ALA A 19 9.84 -9.91 27.75
C ALA A 19 11.29 -9.41 27.62
N ASP A 20 11.84 -9.43 26.41
CA ASP A 20 13.18 -8.91 26.08
C ASP A 20 13.19 -7.38 25.82
N GLY A 21 12.04 -6.72 25.98
CA GLY A 21 11.87 -5.29 25.71
C GLY A 21 11.71 -4.93 24.23
N SER A 22 11.66 -5.91 23.33
CA SER A 22 11.30 -5.67 21.94
C SER A 22 9.81 -5.32 21.82
N ILE A 23 9.46 -4.55 20.80
CA ILE A 23 8.11 -4.06 20.59
C ILE A 23 7.60 -4.60 19.26
N ALA A 24 6.40 -5.16 19.27
CA ALA A 24 5.73 -5.68 18.09
C ALA A 24 4.33 -5.06 17.96
N GLY A 25 3.97 -4.62 16.77
CA GLY A 25 2.67 -4.03 16.48
C GLY A 25 2.30 -4.22 15.02
N GLY A 26 1.18 -3.63 14.63
CA GLY A 26 0.63 -3.71 13.29
C GLY A 26 -0.80 -4.24 13.27
N PRO A 27 -1.34 -4.50 12.06
CA PRO A 27 -2.74 -4.88 11.89
C PRO A 27 -3.18 -6.13 12.61
N MET A 28 -2.33 -7.16 12.60
CA MET A 28 -2.55 -8.38 13.36
C MET A 28 -2.71 -8.12 14.86
N TYR A 29 -1.99 -7.16 15.44
CA TYR A 29 -2.05 -6.86 16.87
C TYR A 29 -3.31 -6.09 17.24
N TYR A 30 -3.70 -5.06 16.47
CA TYR A 30 -4.93 -4.34 16.80
C TYR A 30 -6.19 -5.16 16.52
N MET A 31 -6.18 -6.05 15.51
CA MET A 31 -7.24 -7.03 15.28
C MET A 31 -7.32 -8.03 16.43
N LYS A 32 -6.19 -8.58 16.89
CA LYS A 32 -6.11 -9.50 18.02
C LYS A 32 -6.59 -8.86 19.33
N ASN A 33 -6.18 -7.62 19.58
CA ASN A 33 -6.26 -7.05 20.93
C ASN A 33 -7.54 -6.23 21.19
N ARG A 34 -8.14 -5.55 20.20
CA ARG A 34 -8.87 -4.31 20.55
C ARG A 34 -10.13 -3.94 19.77
N ILE A 35 -10.66 -4.73 18.83
CA ILE A 35 -12.01 -4.42 18.36
C ILE A 35 -13.01 -4.88 19.42
N VAL A 36 -13.42 -3.95 20.26
CA VAL A 36 -14.34 -4.16 21.37
C VAL A 36 -15.63 -3.42 21.06
N LYS A 37 -16.73 -4.16 21.00
CA LYS A 37 -18.07 -3.58 20.87
C LYS A 37 -18.65 -3.39 22.26
N TYR A 38 -19.18 -2.21 22.55
CA TYR A 38 -20.05 -2.01 23.72
C TYR A 38 -21.49 -2.23 23.24
N SER A 39 -22.24 -3.10 23.92
CA SER A 39 -23.61 -3.42 23.52
C SER A 39 -24.44 -3.74 24.74
N PHE A 40 -25.51 -2.98 24.91
CA PHE A 40 -26.67 -3.36 25.69
C PHE A 40 -27.41 -4.42 24.86
N SER A 41 -27.59 -5.59 25.45
CA SER A 41 -28.25 -6.74 24.85
C SER A 41 -28.88 -7.53 25.99
N PRO A 42 -29.82 -8.45 25.75
CA PRO A 42 -30.41 -9.26 26.81
C PRO A 42 -29.35 -9.97 27.70
N SER A 43 -28.29 -10.51 27.06
CA SER A 43 -27.14 -11.13 27.76
C SER A 43 -26.31 -10.16 28.61
N THR A 44 -26.39 -8.87 28.33
CA THR A 44 -25.69 -7.80 29.04
C THR A 44 -26.43 -7.45 30.33
N PHE A 45 -27.75 -7.35 30.30
CA PHE A 45 -28.56 -7.07 31.50
C PHE A 45 -28.47 -8.21 32.52
N VAL A 46 -28.37 -9.46 32.06
CA VAL A 46 -28.07 -10.61 32.94
C VAL A 46 -26.71 -10.44 33.65
N ARG A 47 -25.69 -9.94 32.94
CA ARG A 47 -24.35 -9.66 33.51
C ARG A 47 -24.37 -8.50 34.51
N LEU A 48 -25.12 -7.44 34.21
CA LEU A 48 -25.29 -6.30 35.13
C LEU A 48 -25.92 -6.76 36.45
N ASN A 49 -26.96 -7.60 36.37
CA ASN A 49 -27.60 -8.17 37.56
C ASN A 49 -26.63 -9.07 38.34
N LYS A 50 -25.87 -9.94 37.65
CA LYS A 50 -24.83 -10.79 38.28
C LYS A 50 -23.73 -9.97 38.99
N ASN A 51 -23.40 -8.80 38.45
CA ASN A 51 -22.43 -7.87 39.01
C ASN A 51 -23.03 -6.93 40.08
N ARG A 52 -24.22 -7.23 40.59
CA ARG A 52 -24.92 -6.49 41.66
C ARG A 52 -25.16 -5.01 41.34
N ILE A 53 -25.38 -4.68 40.07
CA ILE A 53 -25.85 -3.34 39.69
C ILE A 53 -27.29 -3.17 40.19
N PRO A 54 -27.64 -2.08 40.90
CA PRO A 54 -29.00 -1.84 41.41
C PRO A 54 -30.07 -1.90 40.31
N ALA A 55 -31.24 -2.49 40.63
CA ALA A 55 -32.33 -2.67 39.68
C ALA A 55 -32.78 -1.36 39.00
N HIS A 56 -32.90 -0.28 39.76
CA HIS A 56 -33.28 1.04 39.23
C HIS A 56 -32.28 1.59 38.20
N ILE A 57 -31.00 1.21 38.26
CA ILE A 57 -29.97 1.57 37.27
C ILE A 57 -30.11 0.68 36.03
N ILE A 58 -30.33 -0.62 36.23
CA ILE A 58 -30.55 -1.58 35.13
C ILE A 58 -31.76 -1.16 34.29
N ASP A 59 -32.86 -0.75 34.93
CA ASP A 59 -34.09 -0.32 34.26
C ASP A 59 -33.88 0.95 33.43
N LYS A 60 -33.15 1.94 33.97
CA LYS A 60 -32.77 3.16 33.21
C LYS A 60 -31.89 2.84 32.00
N LEU A 61 -31.01 1.84 32.11
CA LEU A 61 -30.13 1.42 31.01
C LEU A 61 -30.84 0.55 29.95
N ARG A 62 -32.03 0.02 30.22
CA ARG A 62 -32.83 -0.72 29.22
C ARG A 62 -33.26 0.13 28.03
N ILE A 63 -33.34 1.44 28.20
CA ILE A 63 -33.62 2.38 27.10
C ILE A 63 -32.51 2.34 26.03
N LEU A 64 -31.29 1.98 26.42
CA LEU A 64 -30.15 1.84 25.53
C LEU A 64 -30.08 0.46 24.85
N ASP A 65 -31.04 -0.44 25.12
CA ASP A 65 -31.12 -1.72 24.40
C ASP A 65 -31.35 -1.44 22.91
N ASP A 66 -30.61 -2.15 22.06
CA ASP A 66 -30.54 -1.93 20.59
C ASP A 66 -30.00 -0.58 20.08
N GLU A 67 -29.59 0.36 20.95
CA GLU A 67 -28.87 1.57 20.48
C GLU A 67 -27.45 1.25 19.97
N LYS A 68 -27.10 1.80 18.80
CA LYS A 68 -25.77 1.67 18.18
C LYS A 68 -24.83 2.78 18.64
N ILE A 69 -24.31 2.68 19.86
CA ILE A 69 -23.32 3.64 20.40
C ILE A 69 -21.89 3.09 20.21
N TRP A 70 -21.02 3.88 19.59
CA TRP A 70 -19.62 3.53 19.33
C TRP A 70 -18.65 4.43 20.10
N GLY A 71 -17.58 3.84 20.63
CA GLY A 71 -16.54 4.55 21.38
C GLY A 71 -16.81 4.59 22.89
N LYS A 72 -15.77 4.34 23.69
CA LYS A 72 -15.87 4.26 25.15
C LYS A 72 -16.48 5.53 25.75
N ASP A 73 -16.02 6.70 25.31
CA ASP A 73 -16.43 7.98 25.90
C ASP A 73 -17.89 8.32 25.57
N ASN A 74 -18.33 8.02 24.35
CA ASN A 74 -19.74 8.17 23.95
C ASN A 74 -20.65 7.24 24.76
N VAL A 75 -20.20 6.00 25.02
CA VAL A 75 -20.92 5.06 25.87
C VAL A 75 -20.98 5.55 27.31
N ILE A 76 -19.88 6.11 27.84
CA ILE A 76 -19.86 6.72 29.18
C ILE A 76 -20.81 7.92 29.26
N GLN A 77 -20.81 8.80 28.25
CA GLN A 77 -21.74 9.92 28.19
C GLN A 77 -23.20 9.46 28.11
N ALA A 78 -23.48 8.43 27.32
CA ALA A 78 -24.82 7.85 27.23
C ALA A 78 -25.27 7.23 28.57
N ILE A 79 -24.37 6.50 29.25
CA ILE A 79 -24.62 6.00 30.60
C ILE A 79 -24.92 7.17 31.55
N LYS A 80 -24.03 8.18 31.58
CA LYS A 80 -24.14 9.37 32.43
C LYS A 80 -25.46 10.11 32.23
N LYS A 81 -25.92 10.24 30.98
CA LYS A 81 -27.20 10.87 30.63
C LYS A 81 -28.41 10.18 31.27
N HIS A 82 -28.38 8.85 31.40
CA HIS A 82 -29.53 8.07 31.88
C HIS A 82 -29.49 7.78 33.37
N ILE A 83 -28.31 7.52 33.94
CA ILE A 83 -28.19 7.12 35.36
C ILE A 83 -27.73 8.27 36.26
N GLY A 84 -27.25 9.38 35.70
CA GLY A 84 -26.75 10.52 36.48
C GLY A 84 -25.27 10.40 36.84
N GLU A 85 -24.70 11.50 37.33
CA GLU A 85 -23.26 11.64 37.59
C GLU A 85 -22.77 10.76 38.74
N GLU A 86 -23.50 10.75 39.85
CA GLU A 86 -23.17 9.99 41.07
C GLU A 86 -23.15 8.48 40.81
N ASP A 87 -24.18 7.94 40.16
CA ASP A 87 -24.27 6.52 39.81
C ASP A 87 -23.23 6.13 38.74
N THR A 88 -22.89 7.04 37.82
CA THR A 88 -21.83 6.80 36.83
C THR A 88 -20.47 6.72 37.48
N GLN A 89 -20.18 7.59 38.46
CA GLN A 89 -18.92 7.55 39.19
C GLN A 89 -18.79 6.25 40.02
N LYS A 90 -19.90 5.75 40.56
CA LYS A 90 -19.93 4.55 41.41
C LYS A 90 -19.96 3.23 40.63
N TYR A 91 -20.71 3.16 39.53
CA TYR A 91 -20.97 1.91 38.79
C TYR A 91 -20.50 1.91 37.34
N GLY A 92 -20.08 3.06 36.81
CA GLY A 92 -19.76 3.25 35.39
C GLY A 92 -18.74 2.25 34.87
N ASP A 93 -17.64 2.00 35.57
CA ASP A 93 -16.62 1.03 35.15
C ASP A 93 -17.13 -0.41 35.13
N THR A 94 -17.95 -0.79 36.12
CA THR A 94 -18.55 -2.12 36.21
C THR A 94 -19.57 -2.33 35.09
N ILE A 95 -20.39 -1.32 34.81
CA ILE A 95 -21.33 -1.33 33.67
C ILE A 95 -20.55 -1.44 32.36
N LEU A 96 -19.54 -0.60 32.18
CA LEU A 96 -18.70 -0.58 30.99
C LEU A 96 -18.04 -1.94 30.73
N LYS A 97 -17.53 -2.60 31.78
CA LYS A 97 -16.95 -3.95 31.70
C LYS A 97 -17.99 -5.02 31.37
N SER A 98 -19.22 -4.87 31.86
CA SER A 98 -20.32 -5.83 31.63
C SER A 98 -20.86 -5.77 30.20
N ILE A 99 -20.90 -4.58 29.61
CA ILE A 99 -21.40 -4.35 28.25
C ILE A 99 -20.29 -4.49 27.18
N ARG A 100 -19.03 -4.60 27.62
CA ARG A 100 -17.85 -4.85 26.80
C ARG A 100 -17.89 -6.25 26.19
N LYS A 101 -18.03 -6.35 24.86
CA LYS A 101 -17.87 -7.59 24.10
C LYS A 101 -16.59 -7.52 23.24
N PRO A 102 -15.57 -8.36 23.50
CA PRO A 102 -14.45 -8.47 22.58
C PRO A 102 -14.95 -9.11 21.27
N ILE A 103 -14.65 -8.51 20.12
CA ILE A 103 -14.86 -9.15 18.83
C ILE A 103 -13.66 -10.08 18.60
N ASN A 104 -13.94 -11.36 18.36
CA ASN A 104 -12.89 -12.35 18.11
C ASN A 104 -12.40 -12.25 16.65
N LEU A 105 -11.44 -11.35 16.40
CA LEU A 105 -10.80 -11.19 15.08
C LEU A 105 -9.42 -11.85 15.00
N LYS A 106 -9.14 -12.80 15.90
CA LYS A 106 -7.87 -13.53 15.90
C LYS A 106 -7.63 -14.29 14.59
N TRP A 107 -8.69 -14.77 13.94
CA TRP A 107 -8.61 -15.44 12.65
C TRP A 107 -8.23 -14.46 11.52
N MET A 108 -8.79 -13.23 11.51
CA MET A 108 -8.37 -12.18 10.56
C MET A 108 -6.93 -11.77 10.80
N ALA A 109 -6.50 -11.66 12.05
CA ALA A 109 -5.12 -11.39 12.39
C ALA A 109 -4.16 -12.46 11.85
N ALA A 110 -4.56 -13.74 11.91
CA ALA A 110 -3.78 -14.85 11.35
C ALA A 110 -3.71 -14.78 9.82
N ILE A 111 -4.85 -14.56 9.14
CA ILE A 111 -4.88 -14.38 7.69
C ILE A 111 -4.01 -13.21 7.27
N PHE A 112 -4.12 -12.06 7.96
CA PHE A 112 -3.32 -10.88 7.68
C PHE A 112 -1.83 -11.19 7.83
N ALA A 113 -1.43 -11.83 8.93
CA ALA A 113 -0.03 -12.18 9.16
C ALA A 113 0.55 -13.09 8.05
N ILE A 114 -0.21 -14.10 7.61
CA ILE A 114 0.20 -14.98 6.50
C ILE A 114 0.30 -14.18 5.19
N ALA A 115 -0.70 -13.35 4.89
CA ALA A 115 -0.70 -12.51 3.71
C ALA A 115 0.47 -11.52 3.71
N THR A 116 0.82 -10.90 4.84
CA THR A 116 1.98 -10.01 4.96
C THR A 116 3.29 -10.75 4.68
N ILE A 117 3.46 -11.98 5.18
CA ILE A 117 4.65 -12.79 4.89
C ILE A 117 4.76 -13.05 3.39
N LEU A 118 3.68 -13.49 2.74
CA LEU A 118 3.67 -13.74 1.29
C LEU A 118 3.90 -12.45 0.49
N SER A 119 3.25 -11.36 0.88
CA SER A 119 3.39 -10.04 0.24
C SER A 119 4.81 -9.49 0.35
N SER A 120 5.56 -9.80 1.42
CA SER A 120 6.95 -9.35 1.58
C SER A 120 7.89 -9.87 0.48
N PHE A 121 7.61 -11.05 -0.07
CA PHE A 121 8.33 -11.55 -1.25
C PHE A 121 7.91 -10.77 -2.51
N GLY A 122 6.61 -10.53 -2.66
CA GLY A 122 6.01 -9.84 -3.79
C GLY A 122 6.37 -8.36 -3.88
N THR A 123 5.88 -7.51 -2.99
CA THR A 123 6.12 -6.05 -3.07
C THR A 123 7.49 -5.65 -2.53
N GLY A 124 8.04 -6.42 -1.58
CA GLY A 124 9.21 -6.02 -0.80
C GLY A 124 10.57 -6.45 -1.35
N SER A 125 10.69 -7.57 -2.07
CA SER A 125 12.03 -8.11 -2.40
C SER A 125 12.24 -8.49 -3.87
N LEU A 126 11.37 -9.33 -4.46
CA LEU A 126 11.63 -9.92 -5.77
C LEU A 126 11.68 -8.86 -6.90
N PRO A 127 10.71 -7.94 -7.03
CA PRO A 127 10.75 -6.90 -8.07
C PRO A 127 11.91 -5.92 -7.87
N GLN A 128 12.24 -5.59 -6.61
CA GLN A 128 13.32 -4.63 -6.32
C GLN A 128 14.68 -5.17 -6.76
N ILE A 129 14.99 -6.43 -6.42
CA ILE A 129 16.24 -7.07 -6.86
C ILE A 129 16.24 -7.26 -8.38
N ASN A 130 15.10 -7.63 -8.98
CA ASN A 130 15.00 -7.79 -10.43
C ASN A 130 15.31 -6.48 -11.17
N SER A 131 14.70 -5.36 -10.77
CA SER A 131 14.99 -4.05 -11.37
C SER A 131 16.44 -3.62 -11.20
N ILE A 132 17.02 -3.79 -10.00
CA ILE A 132 18.45 -3.48 -9.77
C ILE A 132 19.35 -4.34 -10.68
N SER A 133 19.04 -5.64 -10.78
CA SER A 133 19.80 -6.59 -11.58
C SER A 133 19.78 -6.23 -13.07
N ASN A 134 18.60 -5.89 -13.61
CA ASN A 134 18.46 -5.47 -15.00
C ASN A 134 19.21 -4.15 -15.26
N SER A 135 19.07 -3.14 -14.39
CA SER A 135 19.80 -1.88 -14.56
C SER A 135 21.32 -2.06 -14.52
N LEU A 136 21.85 -2.94 -13.67
CA LEU A 136 23.30 -3.24 -13.63
C LEU A 136 23.77 -4.04 -14.85
N PHE A 137 22.94 -4.96 -15.35
CA PHE A 137 23.24 -5.69 -16.58
C PHE A 137 23.25 -4.76 -17.79
N GLU A 138 22.25 -3.91 -17.95
CA GLU A 138 22.15 -2.96 -19.07
C GLU A 138 23.25 -1.90 -19.04
N THR A 139 23.59 -1.38 -17.86
CA THR A 139 24.58 -0.29 -17.75
C THR A 139 26.02 -0.80 -17.76
N PHE A 140 26.29 -1.94 -17.13
CA PHE A 140 27.66 -2.41 -16.86
C PHE A 140 27.94 -3.83 -17.37
N GLY A 141 26.97 -4.53 -17.95
CA GLY A 141 27.12 -5.92 -18.39
C GLY A 141 27.25 -6.93 -17.26
N LEU A 142 26.88 -6.57 -16.03
CA LEU A 142 27.04 -7.43 -14.86
C LEU A 142 25.98 -8.54 -14.84
N ASN A 143 26.43 -9.79 -14.81
CA ASN A 143 25.56 -10.97 -14.80
C ASN A 143 24.59 -10.94 -13.59
N HIS A 144 23.32 -11.27 -13.85
CA HIS A 144 22.24 -11.27 -12.86
C HIS A 144 22.52 -12.13 -11.61
N ILE A 145 23.15 -13.30 -11.78
CA ILE A 145 23.50 -14.20 -10.67
C ILE A 145 24.54 -13.55 -9.76
N LEU A 146 25.53 -12.88 -10.35
CA LEU A 146 26.57 -12.19 -9.59
C LEU A 146 25.97 -11.03 -8.80
N THR A 147 25.13 -10.21 -9.43
CA THR A 147 24.41 -9.12 -8.77
C THR A 147 23.57 -9.64 -7.61
N GLY A 148 22.79 -10.70 -7.83
CA GLY A 148 21.96 -11.32 -6.79
C GLY A 148 22.79 -11.87 -5.62
N ALA A 149 23.90 -12.56 -5.90
CA ALA A 149 24.78 -13.11 -4.87
C ALA A 149 25.40 -12.03 -3.98
N VAL A 150 25.90 -10.95 -4.58
CA VAL A 150 26.49 -9.81 -3.83
C VAL A 150 25.42 -9.13 -2.98
N LEU A 151 24.25 -8.83 -3.55
CA LEU A 151 23.15 -8.20 -2.83
C LEU A 151 22.65 -9.08 -1.67
N ALA A 152 22.60 -10.41 -1.85
CA ALA A 152 22.20 -11.34 -0.80
C ALA A 152 23.17 -11.31 0.40
N VAL A 153 24.48 -11.26 0.14
CA VAL A 153 25.50 -11.16 1.21
C VAL A 153 25.38 -9.83 1.95
N LEU A 154 25.26 -8.72 1.21
CA LEU A 154 25.12 -7.38 1.80
C LEU A 154 23.84 -7.27 2.65
N LEU A 155 22.70 -7.73 2.12
CA LEU A 155 21.43 -7.74 2.82
C LEU A 155 21.49 -8.64 4.07
N GLY A 156 22.07 -9.83 3.95
CA GLY A 156 22.30 -10.74 5.07
C GLY A 156 23.10 -10.09 6.21
N ALA A 157 24.17 -9.37 5.88
CA ALA A 157 24.97 -8.64 6.87
C ALA A 157 24.18 -7.58 7.64
N VAL A 158 23.15 -6.99 7.01
CA VAL A 158 22.24 -6.01 7.64
C VAL A 158 21.18 -6.72 8.50
N ILE A 159 20.49 -7.72 7.95
CA ILE A 159 19.36 -8.39 8.60
C ILE A 159 19.78 -9.22 9.82
N ILE A 160 20.93 -9.92 9.76
CA ILE A 160 21.41 -10.76 10.87
C ILE A 160 21.59 -9.96 12.18
N GLY A 161 21.86 -8.65 12.08
CA GLY A 161 21.96 -7.77 13.25
C GLY A 161 20.62 -7.33 13.86
N GLY A 162 19.50 -7.79 13.32
CA GLY A 162 18.14 -7.47 13.79
C GLY A 162 17.71 -6.03 13.55
N ILE A 163 16.55 -5.66 14.10
CA ILE A 163 15.87 -4.39 13.83
C ILE A 163 16.72 -3.15 14.15
N LYS A 164 17.59 -3.23 15.18
CA LYS A 164 18.49 -2.12 15.55
C LYS A 164 19.54 -1.85 14.47
N ARG A 165 20.10 -2.90 13.85
CA ARG A 165 21.07 -2.75 12.75
C ARG A 165 20.37 -2.25 11.50
N ILE A 166 19.20 -2.80 11.17
CA ILE A 166 18.38 -2.34 10.05
C ILE A 166 18.12 -0.83 10.19
N ALA A 167 17.56 -0.37 11.31
CA ALA A 167 17.31 1.05 11.55
C ALA A 167 18.58 1.93 11.45
N LYS A 168 19.73 1.44 11.94
CA LYS A 168 21.01 2.17 11.87
C LYS A 168 21.53 2.34 10.43
N VAL A 169 21.33 1.33 9.58
CA VAL A 169 21.74 1.38 8.17
C VAL A 169 20.76 2.23 7.38
N THR A 170 19.47 1.96 7.49
CA THR A 170 18.39 2.69 6.81
C THR A 170 18.42 4.19 7.13
N SER A 171 18.63 4.58 8.39
CA SER A 171 18.71 6.00 8.78
C SER A 171 19.87 6.79 8.16
N ARG A 172 20.90 6.11 7.62
CA ARG A 172 21.99 6.75 6.86
C ARG A 172 21.78 6.64 5.35
N LEU A 173 21.35 5.46 4.90
CA LEU A 173 21.22 5.15 3.48
C LEU A 173 20.04 5.86 2.84
N VAL A 174 18.86 5.88 3.50
CA VAL A 174 17.63 6.47 2.95
C VAL A 174 17.75 7.98 2.71
N PRO A 175 18.28 8.79 3.64
CA PRO A 175 18.47 10.21 3.37
C PRO A 175 19.49 10.45 2.24
N LEU A 176 20.57 9.66 2.20
CA LEU A 176 21.60 9.79 1.16
C LEU A 176 21.02 9.49 -0.24
N MET A 177 20.31 8.37 -0.40
CA MET A 177 19.73 8.01 -1.70
C MET A 177 18.70 9.05 -2.16
N ALA A 178 17.87 9.58 -1.26
CA ALA A 178 16.89 10.61 -1.59
C ALA A 178 17.55 11.91 -2.05
N ILE A 179 18.62 12.35 -1.38
CA ILE A 179 19.38 13.54 -1.77
C ILE A 179 20.07 13.35 -3.13
N VAL A 180 20.74 12.22 -3.35
CA VAL A 180 21.41 11.92 -4.63
C VAL A 180 20.38 11.90 -5.76
N TYR A 181 19.25 11.22 -5.55
CA TYR A 181 18.17 11.19 -6.54
C TYR A 181 17.60 12.57 -6.82
N PHE A 182 17.31 13.35 -5.77
CA PHE A 182 16.76 14.70 -5.89
C PHE A 182 17.70 15.61 -6.71
N ILE A 183 18.99 15.60 -6.40
CA ILE A 183 19.99 16.39 -7.15
C ILE A 183 20.03 15.96 -8.62
N GLY A 184 20.06 14.65 -8.90
CA GLY A 184 20.04 14.14 -10.27
C GLY A 184 18.78 14.54 -11.03
N ALA A 185 17.62 14.42 -10.40
CA ALA A 185 16.34 14.80 -10.99
C ALA A 185 16.28 16.30 -11.30
N ILE A 186 16.68 17.15 -10.34
CA ILE A 186 16.73 18.59 -10.54
C ILE A 186 17.73 18.97 -11.63
N ALA A 187 18.86 18.27 -11.76
CA ALA A 187 19.81 18.51 -12.84
C ALA A 187 19.16 18.23 -14.21
N VAL A 188 18.51 17.09 -14.40
CA VAL A 188 17.84 16.75 -15.67
C VAL A 188 16.72 17.73 -15.98
N ILE A 189 15.87 18.05 -14.99
CA ILE A 189 14.78 19.02 -15.14
C ILE A 189 15.34 20.41 -15.47
N GLY A 190 16.44 20.82 -14.84
CA GLY A 190 17.09 22.10 -15.09
C GLY A 190 17.66 22.22 -16.50
N PHE A 191 18.26 21.16 -17.04
CA PHE A 191 18.70 21.12 -18.43
C PHE A 191 17.54 21.13 -19.44
N ASN A 192 16.35 20.70 -19.02
CA ASN A 192 15.14 20.65 -19.84
C ASN A 192 14.05 21.60 -19.32
N TYR A 193 14.43 22.74 -18.75
CA TYR A 193 13.51 23.62 -18.02
C TYR A 193 12.34 24.14 -18.88
N GLU A 194 12.57 24.30 -20.19
CA GLU A 194 11.56 24.72 -21.16
C GLU A 194 10.39 23.73 -21.25
N ASN A 195 10.66 22.45 -20.98
CA ASN A 195 9.68 21.38 -21.03
C ASN A 195 8.92 21.20 -19.69
N ILE A 196 9.21 21.96 -18.65
CA ILE A 196 8.51 21.85 -17.35
C ILE A 196 7.02 22.18 -17.50
N ILE A 197 6.69 23.36 -18.05
CA ILE A 197 5.30 23.78 -18.21
C ILE A 197 4.56 22.86 -19.20
N PRO A 198 5.12 22.52 -20.38
CA PRO A 198 4.55 21.49 -21.26
C PRO A 198 4.29 20.17 -20.56
N SER A 199 5.21 19.69 -19.72
CA SER A 199 5.04 18.41 -18.98
C SER A 199 3.87 18.47 -18.01
N ILE A 200 3.73 19.57 -17.26
CA ILE A 200 2.60 19.76 -16.33
C ILE A 200 1.29 19.87 -17.11
N MET A 201 1.28 20.59 -18.22
CA MET A 201 0.13 20.69 -19.11
C MET A 201 -0.26 19.35 -19.71
N ALA A 202 0.69 18.49 -20.07
CA ALA A 202 0.42 17.13 -20.53
C ALA A 202 -0.22 16.28 -19.43
N ILE A 203 0.34 16.29 -18.21
CA ILE A 203 -0.22 15.55 -17.07
C ILE A 203 -1.68 15.95 -16.78
N VAL A 204 -1.99 17.26 -16.79
CA VAL A 204 -3.36 17.74 -16.50
C VAL A 204 -4.25 17.62 -17.73
N GLY A 205 -3.73 17.95 -18.91
CA GLY A 205 -4.42 17.88 -20.19
C GLY A 205 -4.89 16.46 -20.47
N ASP A 206 -3.97 15.51 -20.56
CA ASP A 206 -4.28 14.12 -20.93
C ASP A 206 -5.20 13.42 -19.92
N VAL A 207 -5.25 13.89 -18.66
CA VAL A 207 -6.13 13.35 -17.62
C VAL A 207 -7.53 13.99 -17.62
N PHE A 208 -7.66 15.28 -17.97
CA PHE A 208 -8.91 16.03 -17.81
C PHE A 208 -9.56 16.52 -19.12
N THR A 209 -8.84 16.57 -20.24
CA THR A 209 -9.37 17.02 -21.54
C THR A 209 -10.10 15.91 -22.29
N GLY A 210 -10.75 14.98 -21.59
CA GLY A 210 -11.62 14.00 -22.21
C GLY A 210 -12.57 14.68 -23.21
N SER A 211 -12.28 14.59 -24.51
CA SER A 211 -13.24 15.00 -25.55
C SER A 211 -14.32 13.92 -25.60
N ALA A 212 -15.18 13.97 -24.59
CA ALA A 212 -16.23 13.03 -24.26
C ALA A 212 -17.40 13.03 -25.28
N ALA A 213 -17.15 13.38 -26.54
CA ALA A 213 -18.20 13.49 -27.55
C ALA A 213 -18.19 12.37 -28.60
N VAL A 214 -17.07 11.65 -28.85
CA VAL A 214 -17.02 10.64 -29.92
C VAL A 214 -16.02 9.52 -29.61
N GLY A 215 -16.50 8.35 -29.18
CA GLY A 215 -15.77 7.07 -29.31
C GLY A 215 -15.01 6.57 -28.07
N GLY A 216 -15.18 5.28 -27.75
CA GLY A 216 -14.57 4.57 -26.62
C GLY A 216 -13.03 4.55 -26.57
N PHE A 217 -12.35 5.11 -27.57
CA PHE A 217 -10.90 5.19 -27.74
C PHE A 217 -10.16 5.98 -26.63
N LEU A 218 -10.80 6.97 -25.99
CA LEU A 218 -10.16 7.77 -24.92
C LEU A 218 -10.71 7.51 -23.50
N GLY A 219 -11.88 6.86 -23.39
CA GLY A 219 -12.46 6.51 -22.08
C GLY A 219 -11.63 5.46 -21.33
N GLY A 220 -11.18 4.43 -22.05
CA GLY A 220 -10.26 3.42 -21.53
C GLY A 220 -8.85 3.96 -21.28
N SER A 221 -8.38 5.05 -21.91
CA SER A 221 -7.02 5.57 -21.70
C SER A 221 -6.91 6.29 -20.36
N ILE A 222 -7.94 7.06 -19.99
CA ILE A 222 -8.04 7.65 -18.65
C ILE A 222 -8.23 6.56 -17.60
N ALA A 223 -9.13 5.59 -17.83
CA ALA A 223 -9.33 4.48 -16.89
C ALA A 223 -8.04 3.66 -16.72
N PHE A 224 -7.32 3.37 -17.81
CA PHE A 224 -6.02 2.68 -17.80
C PHE A 224 -4.97 3.49 -17.05
N ALA A 225 -4.78 4.77 -17.39
CA ALA A 225 -3.80 5.66 -16.75
C ALA A 225 -4.11 5.83 -15.25
N PHE A 226 -5.39 5.99 -14.89
CA PHE A 226 -5.84 6.07 -13.51
C PHE A 226 -5.58 4.77 -12.75
N ASN A 227 -5.99 3.62 -13.28
CA ASN A 227 -5.75 2.32 -12.64
C ASN A 227 -4.26 2.02 -12.51
N ARG A 228 -3.45 2.25 -13.56
CA ARG A 228 -1.99 2.10 -13.52
C ARG A 228 -1.36 3.05 -12.52
N GLY A 229 -1.79 4.31 -12.49
CA GLY A 229 -1.32 5.34 -11.57
C GLY A 229 -1.64 4.99 -10.11
N VAL A 230 -2.88 4.57 -9.82
CA VAL A 230 -3.29 4.12 -8.48
C VAL A 230 -2.53 2.86 -8.08
N ASN A 231 -2.42 1.85 -8.94
CA ASN A 231 -1.72 0.61 -8.63
C ASN A 231 -0.22 0.86 -8.36
N ARG A 232 0.45 1.67 -9.19
CA ARG A 232 1.86 2.05 -8.99
C ARG A 232 2.04 2.95 -7.76
N GLY A 233 1.11 3.87 -7.52
CA GLY A 233 1.13 4.75 -6.35
C GLY A 233 0.97 3.98 -5.04
N LEU A 234 0.02 3.05 -4.97
CA LEU A 234 -0.19 2.17 -3.81
C LEU A 234 1.00 1.21 -3.60
N PHE A 235 1.65 0.78 -4.69
CA PHE A 235 2.86 -0.03 -4.62
C PHE A 235 4.05 0.77 -4.06
N SER A 236 4.22 2.03 -4.46
CA SER A 236 5.33 2.89 -4.01
C SER A 236 5.19 3.30 -2.55
N ASN A 237 4.02 3.82 -2.18
CA ASN A 237 3.84 4.38 -0.84
C ASN A 237 3.27 3.38 0.17
N GLU A 238 2.88 2.17 -0.23
CA GLU A 238 2.33 1.13 0.65
C GLU A 238 1.08 1.56 1.46
N ALA A 239 0.34 2.59 1.02
CA ALA A 239 -0.86 3.02 1.72
C ALA A 239 -1.95 1.93 1.66
N GLY A 240 -2.49 1.55 2.81
CA GLY A 240 -3.54 0.52 2.88
C GLY A 240 -3.02 -0.92 2.84
N GLN A 241 -1.69 -1.14 2.69
CA GLN A 241 -1.09 -2.47 2.79
C GLN A 241 -0.90 -2.93 4.24
N GLY A 242 -0.82 -2.00 5.19
CA GLY A 242 -0.66 -2.31 6.61
C GLY A 242 0.73 -2.83 7.02
N SER A 243 1.75 -2.66 6.17
CA SER A 243 3.17 -2.96 6.42
C SER A 243 3.87 -1.87 7.24
N ALA A 244 3.77 -0.61 6.79
CA ALA A 244 4.33 0.57 7.47
C ALA A 244 4.05 0.62 9.00
N PRO A 245 2.80 0.42 9.48
CA PRO A 245 2.53 0.38 10.92
C PRO A 245 3.35 -0.63 11.72
N ILE A 246 3.85 -1.71 11.11
CA ILE A 246 4.68 -2.73 11.78
C ILE A 246 6.03 -2.10 12.19
N ALA A 247 6.66 -1.35 11.29
CA ALA A 247 7.92 -0.67 11.58
C ALA A 247 7.72 0.47 12.59
N HIS A 248 6.69 1.29 12.40
CA HIS A 248 6.36 2.40 13.31
C HIS A 248 5.95 1.94 14.72
N ALA A 249 5.51 0.69 14.89
CA ALA A 249 5.23 0.15 16.22
C ALA A 249 6.45 0.21 17.14
N ALA A 250 7.66 0.06 16.59
CA ALA A 250 8.90 0.09 17.36
C ALA A 250 9.34 1.51 17.76
N ALA A 251 8.72 2.56 17.22
CA ALA A 251 9.10 3.95 17.46
C ALA A 251 8.77 4.42 18.89
N ARG A 252 9.64 5.25 19.46
CA ARG A 252 9.48 5.79 20.82
C ARG A 252 8.72 7.13 20.80
N ALA A 253 7.47 7.12 20.37
CA ALA A 253 6.56 8.27 20.57
C ALA A 253 5.85 8.21 21.92
N HIS A 254 5.62 9.38 22.52
CA HIS A 254 4.83 9.53 23.75
C HIS A 254 3.34 9.25 23.51
N GLU A 255 2.81 9.78 22.41
CA GLU A 255 1.42 9.63 22.01
C GLU A 255 1.31 8.90 20.67
N PRO A 256 0.38 7.92 20.52
CA PRO A 256 0.20 7.18 19.28
C PRO A 256 -0.10 8.07 18.06
N VAL A 257 -0.83 9.16 18.28
CA VAL A 257 -1.20 10.13 17.24
C VAL A 257 0.02 10.87 16.71
N SER A 258 0.99 11.17 17.57
CA SER A 258 2.24 11.82 17.15
C SER A 258 3.01 10.95 16.15
N GLU A 259 3.08 9.64 16.39
CA GLU A 259 3.69 8.70 15.44
C GLU A 259 2.88 8.62 14.14
N GLY A 260 1.55 8.63 14.25
CA GLY A 260 0.67 8.69 13.08
C GLY A 260 0.94 9.91 12.19
N LEU A 261 1.21 11.07 12.78
CA LEU A 261 1.56 12.29 12.05
C LEU A 261 2.92 12.16 11.34
N VAL A 262 3.91 11.53 11.98
CA VAL A 262 5.21 11.25 11.36
C VAL A 262 5.05 10.37 10.12
N ALA A 263 4.19 9.34 10.18
CA ALA A 263 3.94 8.45 9.04
C ALA A 263 3.29 9.14 7.82
N LEU A 264 2.77 10.37 7.97
CA LEU A 264 2.30 11.16 6.83
C LEU A 264 3.45 11.63 5.92
N LEU A 265 4.65 11.77 6.48
CA LEU A 265 5.84 12.18 5.73
C LEU A 265 6.24 11.12 4.69
N GLU A 266 5.96 9.84 4.93
CA GLU A 266 6.32 8.77 4.00
C GLU A 266 5.69 8.95 2.60
N PRO A 267 4.34 8.93 2.43
CA PRO A 267 3.73 9.15 1.12
C PRO A 267 3.94 10.57 0.58
N PHE A 268 4.22 11.55 1.45
CA PHE A 268 4.53 12.91 1.01
C PHE A 268 5.89 12.96 0.31
N ILE A 269 6.93 12.46 0.98
CA ILE A 269 8.28 12.42 0.42
C ILE A 269 8.32 11.46 -0.77
N ASP A 270 7.78 10.25 -0.64
CA ASP A 270 7.80 9.25 -1.72
C ASP A 270 6.98 9.70 -2.93
N THR A 271 5.67 9.86 -2.78
CA THR A 271 4.78 10.05 -3.94
C THR A 271 4.74 11.50 -4.42
N ILE A 272 4.63 12.46 -3.51
CA ILE A 272 4.42 13.88 -3.88
C ILE A 272 5.73 14.56 -4.28
N ILE A 273 6.86 14.17 -3.68
CA ILE A 273 8.16 14.75 -4.03
C ILE A 273 8.88 13.84 -5.01
N ILE A 274 9.26 12.63 -4.60
CA ILE A 274 10.16 11.79 -5.39
C ILE A 274 9.49 11.29 -6.68
N CYS A 275 8.31 10.67 -6.62
CA CYS A 275 7.63 10.17 -7.82
C CYS A 275 7.20 11.30 -8.77
N THR A 276 6.80 12.47 -8.25
CA THR A 276 6.51 13.63 -9.10
C THR A 276 7.76 14.13 -9.82
N LEU A 277 8.91 14.18 -9.14
CA LEU A 277 10.20 14.47 -9.78
C LEU A 277 10.54 13.42 -10.84
N THR A 278 10.32 12.13 -10.56
CA THR A 278 10.51 11.06 -11.57
C THR A 278 9.65 11.30 -12.81
N GLY A 279 8.36 11.58 -12.62
CA GLY A 279 7.44 11.86 -13.72
C GLY A 279 7.87 13.07 -14.54
N LEU A 280 8.30 14.15 -13.87
CA LEU A 280 8.81 15.34 -14.56
C LEU A 280 10.14 15.09 -15.28
N VAL A 281 11.05 14.30 -14.71
CA VAL A 281 12.29 13.89 -15.40
C VAL A 281 11.96 13.16 -16.70
N LEU A 282 11.03 12.19 -16.66
CA LEU A 282 10.63 11.43 -17.84
C LEU A 282 10.00 12.33 -18.91
N LEU A 283 9.06 13.19 -18.53
CA LEU A 283 8.35 14.05 -19.49
C LEU A 283 9.23 15.17 -20.04
N SER A 284 10.00 15.84 -19.17
CA SER A 284 10.83 16.99 -19.57
C SER A 284 12.02 16.58 -20.45
N SER A 285 12.58 15.39 -20.23
CA SER A 285 13.69 14.87 -21.05
C SER A 285 13.25 14.37 -22.43
N GLY A 286 11.95 14.11 -22.64
CA GLY A 286 11.42 13.62 -23.93
C GLY A 286 11.72 12.15 -24.24
N VAL A 287 12.51 11.46 -23.41
CA VAL A 287 12.91 10.05 -23.62
C VAL A 287 11.73 9.08 -23.71
N TRP A 288 10.57 9.46 -23.17
CA TRP A 288 9.34 8.69 -23.27
C TRP A 288 8.80 8.55 -24.70
N ASN A 289 9.24 9.41 -25.63
CA ASN A 289 8.92 9.32 -27.06
C ASN A 289 9.93 8.49 -27.87
N GLU A 290 11.03 8.06 -27.25
CA GLU A 290 12.08 7.31 -27.92
C GLU A 290 11.84 5.80 -27.79
N LYS A 291 12.03 5.06 -28.89
CA LYS A 291 12.06 3.60 -28.84
C LYS A 291 13.45 3.16 -28.39
N LEU A 292 13.57 2.78 -27.13
CA LEU A 292 14.78 2.17 -26.58
C LEU A 292 14.76 0.66 -26.86
N ASP A 293 15.86 0.12 -27.35
CA ASP A 293 16.04 -1.32 -27.50
C ASP A 293 16.22 -1.93 -26.11
N ASN A 294 15.21 -2.66 -25.66
CA ASN A 294 15.15 -3.25 -24.33
C ASN A 294 15.12 -4.77 -24.46
N GLN A 295 16.00 -5.45 -23.73
CA GLN A 295 15.92 -6.90 -23.57
C GLN A 295 14.95 -7.22 -22.44
N PHE A 296 13.70 -7.50 -22.80
CA PHE A 296 12.69 -7.97 -21.85
C PHE A 296 12.99 -9.42 -21.43
N GLN A 297 12.64 -9.76 -20.19
CA GLN A 297 12.70 -11.14 -19.73
C GLN A 297 11.64 -11.97 -20.45
N ASP A 298 11.95 -13.20 -20.81
CA ASP A 298 11.01 -14.09 -21.53
C ASP A 298 9.68 -14.27 -20.77
N THR A 299 9.72 -14.24 -19.43
CA THR A 299 8.53 -14.34 -18.58
C THR A 299 7.63 -13.11 -18.61
N ASP A 300 8.16 -11.96 -19.04
CA ASP A 300 7.42 -10.70 -19.14
C ASP A 300 6.87 -10.47 -20.56
N LEU A 301 7.28 -11.32 -21.52
CA LEU A 301 6.86 -11.24 -22.91
C LEU A 301 5.60 -12.07 -23.14
N ILE A 302 4.61 -11.43 -23.76
CA ILE A 302 3.42 -12.08 -24.29
C ILE A 302 3.51 -12.01 -25.81
N VAL A 303 3.42 -13.16 -26.46
CA VAL A 303 3.46 -13.25 -27.92
C VAL A 303 2.04 -13.45 -28.43
N PHE A 304 1.55 -12.51 -29.24
CA PHE A 304 0.26 -12.62 -29.88
C PHE A 304 0.33 -13.49 -31.13
N ALA A 305 -0.79 -14.14 -31.47
CA ALA A 305 -0.91 -14.97 -32.67
C ALA A 305 -0.90 -14.12 -33.96
N GLU A 306 -1.31 -12.86 -33.87
CA GLU A 306 -1.38 -11.91 -34.98
C GLU A 306 -0.45 -10.72 -34.76
N THR A 307 -0.16 -10.00 -35.85
CA THR A 307 0.60 -8.75 -35.79
C THR A 307 -0.37 -7.57 -35.69
N TYR A 308 -0.20 -6.74 -34.67
CA TYR A 308 -0.98 -5.52 -34.47
C TYR A 308 -0.08 -4.31 -34.72
N ASP A 309 -0.48 -3.43 -35.63
CA ASP A 309 0.25 -2.21 -35.97
C ASP A 309 -0.39 -0.99 -35.26
N ASP A 310 0.41 -0.30 -34.45
CA ASP A 310 0.02 0.91 -33.73
C ASP A 310 -0.09 2.14 -34.62
N LYS A 311 0.19 2.01 -35.93
CA LYS A 311 -0.01 3.07 -36.94
C LYS A 311 -1.37 2.99 -37.63
N ILE A 312 -2.10 1.89 -37.46
CA ILE A 312 -3.39 1.64 -38.10
C ILE A 312 -4.50 1.76 -37.05
N VAL A 313 -5.61 2.42 -37.37
CA VAL A 313 -6.70 2.70 -36.41
C VAL A 313 -7.29 1.42 -35.82
N GLU A 314 -7.48 0.39 -36.65
CA GLU A 314 -7.97 -0.92 -36.22
C GLU A 314 -6.99 -1.61 -35.25
N GLY A 315 -5.69 -1.58 -35.56
CA GLY A 315 -4.64 -2.15 -34.70
C GLY A 315 -4.50 -1.42 -33.37
N GLN A 316 -4.56 -0.08 -33.38
CA GLN A 316 -4.59 0.73 -32.17
C GLN A 316 -5.80 0.39 -31.27
N THR A 317 -6.99 0.23 -31.87
CA THR A 317 -8.22 -0.09 -31.13
C THR A 317 -8.12 -1.47 -30.48
N ALA A 318 -7.67 -2.48 -31.21
CA ALA A 318 -7.50 -3.84 -30.70
C ALA A 318 -6.48 -3.91 -29.55
N LEU A 319 -5.33 -3.26 -29.71
CA LEU A 319 -4.30 -3.17 -28.65
C LEU A 319 -4.81 -2.44 -27.41
N PHE A 320 -5.61 -1.40 -27.60
CA PHE A 320 -6.17 -0.62 -26.51
C PHE A 320 -7.22 -1.40 -25.70
N GLU A 321 -8.15 -2.08 -26.36
CA GLU A 321 -9.15 -2.92 -25.69
C GLU A 321 -8.47 -4.02 -24.87
N TYR A 322 -7.39 -4.60 -25.40
CA TYR A 322 -6.55 -5.55 -24.68
C TYR A 322 -5.90 -4.95 -23.42
N LEU A 323 -5.24 -3.80 -23.56
CA LEU A 323 -4.55 -3.15 -22.45
C LEU A 323 -5.52 -2.64 -21.36
N SER A 324 -6.73 -2.27 -21.76
CA SER A 324 -7.81 -1.82 -20.86
C SER A 324 -8.51 -2.99 -20.16
N GLY A 325 -8.33 -4.22 -20.65
CA GLY A 325 -8.98 -5.42 -20.14
C GLY A 325 -10.42 -5.60 -20.65
N ASP A 326 -10.79 -4.90 -21.72
CA ASP A 326 -12.13 -4.95 -22.32
C ASP A 326 -12.28 -6.11 -23.33
N ASN A 327 -11.16 -6.56 -23.93
CA ASN A 327 -11.15 -7.65 -24.91
C ASN A 327 -9.84 -8.46 -24.84
N GLU A 328 -9.86 -9.75 -25.16
CA GLU A 328 -8.65 -10.58 -25.21
C GLU A 328 -8.16 -10.71 -26.66
N LEU A 329 -6.83 -10.65 -26.86
CA LEU A 329 -6.21 -10.92 -28.15
C LEU A 329 -5.68 -12.36 -28.17
N PRO A 330 -5.80 -13.07 -29.30
CA PRO A 330 -5.34 -14.44 -29.41
C PRO A 330 -3.83 -14.52 -29.15
N LEU A 331 -3.46 -15.37 -28.19
CA LEU A 331 -2.06 -15.64 -27.85
C LEU A 331 -1.50 -16.71 -28.77
N LEU A 332 -0.19 -16.62 -29.03
CA LEU A 332 0.52 -17.68 -29.71
C LEU A 332 0.74 -18.86 -28.75
N THR A 333 0.11 -19.99 -29.05
CA THR A 333 0.14 -21.24 -28.24
C THR A 333 1.00 -22.33 -28.89
N GLY A 334 1.42 -22.14 -30.15
CA GLY A 334 2.20 -23.09 -30.92
C GLY A 334 3.72 -23.03 -30.70
N SER A 335 4.44 -23.90 -31.42
CA SER A 335 5.91 -23.88 -31.45
C SER A 335 6.40 -23.15 -32.71
N LEU A 336 7.34 -22.22 -32.54
CA LEU A 336 8.03 -21.56 -33.65
C LEU A 336 9.39 -22.24 -33.85
N ASN A 337 9.66 -22.68 -35.06
CA ASN A 337 10.94 -23.22 -35.46
C ASN A 337 11.73 -22.11 -36.15
N VAL A 338 12.68 -21.51 -35.43
CA VAL A 338 13.47 -20.38 -35.91
C VAL A 338 14.87 -20.86 -36.28
N ASN A 339 15.26 -20.68 -37.55
CA ASN A 339 16.60 -21.01 -38.04
C ASN A 339 17.23 -19.74 -38.64
N ASN A 340 18.39 -19.33 -38.11
CA ASN A 340 19.08 -18.08 -38.48
C ASN A 340 18.19 -16.83 -38.45
N GLY A 341 17.30 -16.74 -37.45
CA GLY A 341 16.38 -15.60 -37.28
C GLY A 341 15.14 -15.63 -38.19
N VAL A 342 14.93 -16.70 -38.97
CA VAL A 342 13.77 -16.86 -39.84
C VAL A 342 12.85 -17.96 -39.31
N ILE A 343 11.56 -17.65 -39.17
CA ILE A 343 10.51 -18.60 -38.79
C ILE A 343 10.28 -19.56 -39.97
N GLN A 344 10.48 -20.86 -39.75
CA GLN A 344 10.40 -21.89 -40.80
C GLN A 344 9.06 -22.62 -40.87
N ASN A 345 8.23 -22.53 -39.84
CA ASN A 345 6.90 -23.15 -39.79
C ASN A 345 5.82 -22.09 -39.59
N GLN A 346 4.62 -22.33 -40.14
CA GLN A 346 3.47 -21.51 -39.75
C GLN A 346 3.15 -21.80 -38.28
N PRO A 347 2.97 -20.76 -37.44
CA PRO A 347 2.57 -20.96 -36.05
C PRO A 347 1.25 -21.73 -36.00
N THR A 348 1.20 -22.84 -35.28
CA THR A 348 -0.06 -23.48 -34.92
C THR A 348 -0.75 -22.62 -33.87
N ILE A 349 -2.00 -22.22 -34.13
CA ILE A 349 -2.89 -21.52 -33.20
C ILE A 349 -3.60 -22.54 -32.30
#